data_AF-A0A6J8A8G2-F1
#
_entry.id   AF-A0A6J8A8G2-F1
#
_cell.length_a   1.000
_cell.length_b   1.000
_cell.length_c   1.000
_cell.angle_alpha   90.00
_cell.angle_beta   90.00
_cell.angle_gamma   90.00
#
_symmetry.space_group_name_H-M   'P 1'
#
loop_
_entity.id
_entity.type
_entity.pdbx_description
1 polymer ?
#
loop_
_entity_poly.entity_id
_entity_poly.type
_entity_poly.pdbx_seq_one_letter_code
_entity_poly.pdbx_strand_id
1 'polypeptide(L)'
;MMLSKLTAFHFWTVLVVFVTTYKMNINAQQHNRCEPIVIPLCKDVPYNETIMPNLLSHQSQVVAGSEIKQFSPFLDAKCSPHLRLFVCLMYVPVCTVLEEAIQPCRSVCEKAQNGCKNLMDKEGFNWPVAFNCDNFSPNGLCAGYHNIDLKERSQPIFHRKTLESHPGFYKIRPTIGLQQPPTSTTAKNFNIPEGS
;
A
#
# COMPACT_ATOMS: atom_id res chain seq x y z
N MET A 1 5.25 59.21 32.69
CA MET A 1 5.72 58.53 31.47
C MET A 1 6.25 57.10 31.69
N MET A 2 6.65 56.68 32.91
CA MET A 2 7.12 55.30 33.14
C MET A 2 6.00 54.27 33.36
N LEU A 3 4.90 54.66 34.02
CA LEU A 3 3.76 53.78 34.28
C LEU A 3 3.11 53.23 32.98
N SER A 4 3.03 54.08 31.94
CA SER A 4 2.44 53.75 30.64
C SER A 4 3.30 52.78 29.81
N LYS A 5 4.62 52.75 30.04
CA LYS A 5 5.54 51.83 29.34
C LYS A 5 5.53 50.44 29.99
N LEU A 6 5.32 50.38 31.30
CA LEU A 6 5.24 49.13 32.05
C LEU A 6 3.95 48.37 31.70
N THR A 7 2.82 49.05 31.58
CA THR A 7 1.55 48.45 31.15
C THR A 7 1.65 47.90 29.73
N ALA A 8 2.24 48.64 28.80
CA ALA A 8 2.45 48.18 27.42
C ALA A 8 3.34 46.93 27.34
N PHE A 9 4.38 46.84 28.16
CA PHE A 9 5.26 45.66 28.22
C PHE A 9 4.54 44.43 28.80
N HIS A 10 3.70 44.62 29.83
CA HIS A 10 2.85 43.55 30.35
C HIS A 10 1.84 43.04 29.31
N PHE A 11 1.20 43.92 28.55
CA PHE A 11 0.30 43.50 27.48
C PHE A 11 1.05 42.76 26.35
N TRP A 12 2.23 43.23 25.97
CA TRP A 12 3.03 42.57 24.93
C TRP A 12 3.52 41.18 25.38
N THR A 13 4.00 41.06 26.62
CA THR A 13 4.41 39.77 27.18
C THR A 13 3.23 38.81 27.31
N VAL A 14 2.06 39.26 27.78
CA VAL A 14 0.84 38.43 27.81
C VAL A 14 0.42 38.00 26.41
N LEU A 15 0.46 38.89 25.41
CA LEU A 15 0.07 38.57 24.03
C LEU A 15 1.07 37.60 23.36
N VAL A 16 2.38 37.77 23.60
CA VAL A 16 3.42 36.83 23.15
C VAL A 16 3.26 35.48 23.86
N VAL A 17 3.00 35.46 25.17
CA VAL A 17 2.72 34.24 25.92
C VAL A 17 1.45 33.56 25.39
N PHE A 18 0.36 34.28 25.13
CA PHE A 18 -0.85 33.71 24.52
C PHE A 18 -0.59 33.17 23.11
N VAL A 19 0.15 33.88 22.26
CA VAL A 19 0.47 33.43 20.89
C VAL A 19 1.43 32.23 20.90
N THR A 20 2.37 32.17 21.84
CA THR A 20 3.32 31.06 21.96
C THR A 20 2.73 29.85 22.67
N THR A 21 1.83 30.02 23.65
CA THR A 21 1.09 28.91 24.27
C THR A 21 0.01 28.36 23.34
N TYR A 22 -0.70 29.19 22.57
CA TYR A 22 -1.63 28.70 21.53
C TYR A 22 -0.92 27.90 20.43
N LYS A 23 0.34 28.24 20.14
CA LYS A 23 1.14 27.56 19.10
C LYS A 23 1.92 26.34 19.59
N MET A 24 1.85 25.98 20.88
CA MET A 24 2.61 24.86 21.45
C MET A 24 1.70 23.81 22.10
N ASN A 25 0.59 23.46 21.45
CA ASN A 25 -0.20 22.27 21.78
C ASN A 25 -0.70 21.53 20.51
N ILE A 26 0.17 21.38 19.52
CA ILE A 26 -0.02 20.51 18.34
C ILE A 26 1.24 19.65 18.16
N ASN A 27 1.76 19.04 19.23
CA ASN A 27 2.91 18.13 19.07
C ASN A 27 2.98 17.02 20.12
N ALA A 28 1.83 16.42 20.43
CA ALA A 28 1.74 15.26 21.32
C ALA A 28 0.71 14.23 20.83
N GLN A 29 0.72 13.93 19.53
CA GLN A 29 0.03 12.77 18.94
C GLN A 29 1.03 11.95 18.10
N GLN A 30 2.22 11.67 18.65
CA GLN A 30 3.06 10.58 18.13
C GLN A 30 2.77 9.27 18.87
N HIS A 31 1.50 8.88 18.90
CA HIS A 31 1.11 7.51 19.26
C HIS A 31 0.30 6.92 18.10
N ASN A 32 0.94 6.00 17.38
CA ASN A 32 0.40 5.09 16.36
C ASN A 32 -0.26 5.74 15.14
N ARG A 33 0.55 6.31 14.23
CA ARG A 33 0.12 6.70 12.87
C ARG A 33 -0.41 5.51 12.05
N CYS A 34 0.12 4.33 12.33
CA CYS A 34 -0.27 3.08 11.70
C CYS A 34 -1.18 2.29 12.63
N GLU A 35 -2.19 1.65 12.06
CA GLU A 35 -3.01 0.66 12.74
C GLU A 35 -3.04 -0.66 11.96
N PRO A 36 -3.15 -1.82 12.64
CA PRO A 36 -3.27 -3.09 11.96
C PRO A 36 -4.56 -3.13 11.11
N ILE A 37 -4.48 -3.73 9.93
CA ILE A 37 -5.65 -3.90 9.06
C ILE A 37 -6.62 -4.85 9.73
N VAL A 38 -7.86 -4.43 9.95
CA VAL A 38 -8.95 -5.25 10.52
C VAL A 38 -10.02 -5.60 9.50
N ILE A 39 -10.02 -4.95 8.33
CA ILE A 39 -10.98 -5.22 7.25
C ILE A 39 -10.72 -6.62 6.64
N PRO A 40 -11.68 -7.57 6.74
CA PRO A 40 -11.46 -8.95 6.29
C PRO A 40 -11.09 -9.08 4.81
N LEU A 41 -11.69 -8.26 3.93
CA LEU A 41 -11.41 -8.26 2.49
C LEU A 41 -9.95 -7.95 2.14
N CYS A 42 -9.22 -7.29 3.05
CA CYS A 42 -7.85 -6.84 2.85
C CYS A 42 -6.82 -7.59 3.71
N LYS A 43 -7.16 -8.72 4.32
CA LYS A 43 -6.21 -9.52 5.11
C LYS A 43 -5.14 -10.25 4.26
N ASP A 44 -5.40 -10.46 2.97
CA ASP A 44 -4.53 -11.23 2.07
C ASP A 44 -3.65 -10.35 1.15
N VAL A 45 -3.54 -9.05 1.43
CA VAL A 45 -2.69 -8.13 0.66
C VAL A 45 -1.25 -8.14 1.19
N PRO A 46 -0.24 -7.64 0.46
CA PRO A 46 1.16 -7.81 0.82
C PRO A 46 1.65 -6.87 1.95
N TYR A 47 0.74 -6.32 2.75
CA TYR A 47 1.01 -5.42 3.87
C TYR A 47 -0.07 -5.58 4.95
N ASN A 48 0.28 -5.32 6.21
CA ASN A 48 -0.57 -5.63 7.37
C ASN A 48 -0.97 -4.41 8.20
N GLU A 49 -0.39 -3.24 7.92
CA GLU A 49 -0.67 -1.99 8.62
C GLU A 49 -1.14 -0.93 7.62
N THR A 50 -2.10 -0.12 8.07
CA THR A 50 -2.69 0.97 7.30
C THR A 50 -2.49 2.30 8.00
N ILE A 51 -2.48 3.37 7.23
CA ILE A 51 -2.61 4.74 7.73
C ILE A 51 -4.03 5.23 7.53
N MET A 52 -4.54 6.03 8.47
CA MET A 52 -5.81 6.76 8.36
C MET A 52 -5.54 8.28 8.52
N PRO A 53 -6.29 9.17 7.83
CA PRO A 53 -7.40 8.87 6.92
C PRO A 53 -6.94 8.23 5.59
N ASN A 54 -7.84 7.48 4.95
CA ASN A 54 -7.55 6.85 3.64
C ASN A 54 -7.75 7.82 2.46
N LEU A 55 -7.49 7.36 1.24
CA LEU A 55 -7.62 8.17 0.00
C LEU A 55 -9.07 8.60 -0.31
N LEU A 56 -10.05 8.02 0.36
CA LEU A 56 -11.47 8.37 0.27
C LEU A 56 -11.93 9.21 1.47
N SER A 57 -10.99 9.74 2.25
CA SER A 57 -11.24 10.59 3.42
C SER A 57 -11.98 9.92 4.57
N HIS A 58 -12.06 8.58 4.58
CA HIS A 58 -12.56 7.87 5.75
C HIS A 58 -11.59 8.04 6.91
N GLN A 59 -12.13 8.31 8.10
CA GLN A 59 -11.34 8.56 9.30
C GLN A 59 -11.02 7.26 10.08
N SER A 60 -11.71 6.16 9.79
CA SER A 60 -11.50 4.88 10.47
C SER A 60 -11.81 3.67 9.58
N GLN A 61 -11.17 2.54 9.88
CA GLN A 61 -11.43 1.28 9.20
C GLN A 61 -12.86 0.76 9.35
N VAL A 62 -13.60 1.18 10.38
CA VAL A 62 -15.01 0.81 10.56
C VAL A 62 -15.87 1.41 9.44
N VAL A 63 -15.68 2.69 9.14
CA VAL A 63 -16.43 3.38 8.07
C VAL A 63 -15.97 2.87 6.70
N ALA A 64 -14.66 2.80 6.48
CA ALA A 64 -14.08 2.25 5.24
C ALA A 64 -14.52 0.80 4.99
N GLY A 65 -14.58 -0.02 6.05
CA GLY A 65 -14.99 -1.42 6.04
C GLY A 65 -16.46 -1.63 5.65
N SER A 66 -17.34 -0.69 6.01
CA SER A 66 -18.74 -0.70 5.59
C SER A 66 -18.88 -0.48 4.09
N GLU A 67 -18.13 0.47 3.53
CA GLU A 67 -18.22 0.84 2.12
C GLU A 67 -17.53 -0.19 1.20
N ILE A 68 -16.31 -0.61 1.54
CA ILE A 68 -15.53 -1.58 0.74
C ILE A 68 -16.26 -2.92 0.55
N LYS A 69 -17.18 -3.28 1.45
CA LYS A 69 -17.98 -4.51 1.36
C LYS A 69 -18.77 -4.61 0.05
N GLN A 70 -19.11 -3.47 -0.57
CA GLN A 70 -19.79 -3.43 -1.88
C GLN A 70 -18.94 -4.06 -3.02
N PHE A 71 -17.62 -4.16 -2.85
CA PHE A 71 -16.74 -4.80 -3.82
C PHE A 71 -16.68 -6.33 -3.71
N SER A 72 -17.29 -6.95 -2.69
CA SER A 72 -17.24 -8.40 -2.47
C SER A 72 -17.61 -9.22 -3.73
N PRO A 73 -18.74 -8.95 -4.43
CA PRO A 73 -19.11 -9.72 -5.62
C PRO A 73 -18.05 -9.71 -6.72
N PHE A 74 -17.38 -8.56 -6.91
CA PHE A 74 -16.36 -8.40 -7.95
C PHE A 74 -15.03 -9.04 -7.56
N LEU A 75 -14.69 -9.00 -6.26
CA LEU A 75 -13.52 -9.70 -5.72
C LEU A 75 -13.70 -11.22 -5.80
N ASP A 76 -14.90 -11.73 -5.55
CA ASP A 76 -15.23 -13.15 -5.62
C ASP A 76 -15.32 -13.65 -7.06
N ALA A 77 -15.82 -12.82 -7.99
CA ALA A 77 -15.83 -13.10 -9.42
C ALA A 77 -14.43 -13.14 -10.04
N LYS A 78 -13.40 -12.59 -9.35
CA LYS A 78 -11.99 -12.60 -9.79
C LYS A 78 -11.79 -12.07 -11.21
N CYS A 79 -12.54 -11.05 -11.59
CA CYS A 79 -12.46 -10.40 -12.91
C CYS A 79 -11.07 -9.79 -13.21
N SER A 80 -10.29 -9.46 -12.17
CA SER A 80 -8.88 -9.08 -12.30
C SER A 80 -8.09 -9.52 -11.06
N PRO A 81 -6.87 -10.08 -11.22
CA PRO A 81 -6.01 -10.39 -10.08
C PRO A 81 -5.48 -9.13 -9.36
N HIS A 82 -5.63 -7.95 -9.97
CA HIS A 82 -5.18 -6.67 -9.41
C HIS A 82 -6.27 -5.96 -8.61
N LEU A 83 -7.55 -6.37 -8.73
CA LEU A 83 -8.67 -5.66 -8.13
C LEU A 83 -8.54 -5.58 -6.60
N ARG A 84 -8.22 -6.70 -5.93
CA ARG A 84 -8.09 -6.73 -4.46
C ARG A 84 -7.03 -5.75 -3.97
N LEU A 85 -5.84 -5.77 -4.57
CA LEU A 85 -4.79 -4.84 -4.18
C LEU A 85 -5.21 -3.39 -4.42
N PHE A 86 -5.77 -3.08 -5.60
CA PHE A 86 -6.19 -1.73 -5.93
C PHE A 86 -7.23 -1.17 -4.94
N VAL A 87 -8.30 -1.93 -4.70
CA VAL A 87 -9.37 -1.52 -3.78
C VAL A 87 -8.81 -1.36 -2.36
N CYS A 88 -7.99 -2.31 -1.88
CA CYS A 88 -7.40 -2.20 -0.56
C CYS A 88 -6.43 -1.01 -0.44
N LEU A 89 -5.66 -0.66 -1.47
CA LEU A 89 -4.82 0.54 -1.45
C LEU A 89 -5.64 1.84 -1.37
N MET A 90 -6.88 1.85 -1.86
CA MET A 90 -7.78 3.01 -1.73
C MET A 90 -8.40 3.11 -0.33
N TYR A 91 -8.85 1.99 0.25
CA TYR A 91 -9.60 1.96 1.51
C TYR A 91 -8.72 1.77 2.77
N VAL A 92 -7.62 1.04 2.67
CA VAL A 92 -6.65 0.78 3.73
C VAL A 92 -5.23 0.89 3.14
N PRO A 93 -4.78 2.10 2.80
CA PRO A 93 -3.48 2.31 2.18
C PRO A 93 -2.33 1.82 3.06
N VAL A 94 -1.30 1.25 2.44
CA VAL A 94 -0.11 0.78 3.15
C VAL A 94 0.47 1.88 4.06
N CYS A 95 0.71 1.55 5.32
CA CYS A 95 1.37 2.48 6.22
C CYS A 95 2.86 2.60 5.87
N THR A 96 3.38 3.83 5.81
CA THR A 96 4.78 4.10 5.48
C THR A 96 5.35 5.16 6.41
N VAL A 97 6.59 5.59 6.18
CA VAL A 97 7.20 6.71 6.92
C VAL A 97 6.57 8.07 6.59
N LEU A 98 5.77 8.15 5.52
CA LEU A 98 5.08 9.38 5.12
C LEU A 98 3.87 9.65 6.01
N GLU A 99 3.52 10.94 6.13
CA GLU A 99 2.39 11.40 6.95
C GLU A 99 1.04 11.23 6.27
N GLU A 100 1.05 11.01 4.95
CA GLU A 100 -0.15 10.88 4.13
C GLU A 100 -0.19 9.52 3.42
N ALA A 101 -1.42 9.10 3.08
CA ALA A 101 -1.66 7.90 2.29
C ALA A 101 -1.00 7.98 0.91
N ILE A 102 -0.22 6.95 0.55
CA ILE A 102 0.36 6.83 -0.78
C ILE A 102 -0.70 6.34 -1.77
N GLN A 103 -0.85 7.05 -2.90
CA GLN A 103 -1.74 6.65 -3.98
C GLN A 103 -1.38 5.27 -4.59
N PRO A 104 -2.36 4.53 -5.13
CA PRO A 104 -2.07 3.38 -5.97
C PRO A 104 -1.29 3.79 -7.22
N CYS A 105 -0.41 2.92 -7.71
CA CYS A 105 0.21 3.11 -9.01
C CYS A 105 -0.86 3.02 -10.12
N ARG A 106 -0.81 3.94 -11.10
CA ARG A 106 -1.74 3.96 -12.24
C ARG A 106 -1.84 2.59 -12.93
N SER A 107 -0.72 1.90 -13.10
CA SER A 107 -0.69 0.57 -13.72
C SER A 107 -1.49 -0.50 -12.96
N VAL A 108 -1.59 -0.40 -11.63
CA VAL A 108 -2.42 -1.30 -10.81
C VAL A 108 -3.90 -0.96 -10.99
N CYS A 109 -4.23 0.33 -11.02
CA CYS A 109 -5.59 0.79 -11.32
C CYS A 109 -6.05 0.31 -12.69
N GLU A 110 -5.28 0.56 -13.75
CA GLU A 110 -5.65 0.21 -15.13
C GLU A 110 -5.87 -1.30 -15.28
N LYS A 111 -5.01 -2.14 -14.68
CA LYS A 111 -5.18 -3.60 -14.70
C LYS A 111 -6.43 -4.05 -13.92
N ALA A 112 -6.81 -3.36 -12.85
CA ALA A 112 -8.05 -3.64 -12.13
C ALA A 112 -9.27 -3.21 -12.96
N GLN A 113 -9.25 -1.99 -13.49
CA GLN A 113 -10.32 -1.40 -14.30
C GLN A 113 -10.57 -2.22 -15.57
N ASN A 114 -9.52 -2.59 -16.32
CA ASN A 114 -9.63 -3.34 -17.56
C ASN A 114 -10.29 -4.72 -17.38
N GLY A 115 -10.02 -5.39 -16.26
CA GLY A 115 -10.63 -6.70 -15.99
C GLY A 115 -12.07 -6.59 -15.45
N CYS A 116 -12.37 -5.56 -14.65
CA CYS A 116 -13.58 -5.55 -13.84
C CYS A 116 -14.64 -4.53 -14.26
N LYS A 117 -14.29 -3.45 -14.98
CA LYS A 117 -15.24 -2.39 -15.32
C LYS A 117 -16.47 -2.93 -16.06
N ASN A 118 -16.26 -3.75 -17.09
CA ASN A 118 -17.36 -4.32 -17.88
C ASN A 118 -18.28 -5.22 -17.05
N LEU A 119 -17.74 -5.92 -16.05
CA LEU A 119 -18.55 -6.73 -15.14
C LEU A 119 -19.36 -5.83 -14.21
N MET A 120 -18.74 -4.79 -13.63
CA MET A 120 -19.46 -3.81 -12.80
C MET A 120 -20.61 -3.17 -13.57
N ASP A 121 -20.36 -2.69 -14.79
CA ASP A 121 -21.38 -2.03 -15.61
C ASP A 121 -22.57 -2.97 -15.89
N LYS A 122 -22.33 -4.27 -16.13
CA LYS A 122 -23.38 -5.30 -16.34
C LYS A 122 -24.21 -5.57 -15.08
N GLU A 123 -23.58 -5.54 -13.92
CA GLU A 123 -24.24 -5.69 -12.62
C GLU A 123 -24.95 -4.39 -12.16
N GLY A 124 -24.96 -3.34 -13.00
CA GLY A 124 -25.60 -2.06 -12.70
C GLY A 124 -24.78 -1.12 -11.83
N PHE A 125 -23.47 -1.40 -11.66
CA PHE A 125 -22.54 -0.57 -10.90
C PHE A 125 -21.60 0.18 -11.85
N ASN A 126 -21.38 1.46 -11.58
CA ASN A 126 -20.38 2.23 -12.31
C ASN A 126 -19.01 2.09 -11.66
N TRP A 127 -17.95 2.13 -12.46
CA TRP A 127 -16.59 2.33 -11.95
C TRP A 127 -16.52 3.69 -11.21
N PRO A 128 -16.17 3.74 -9.91
CA PRO A 128 -16.24 4.99 -9.14
C PRO A 128 -15.34 6.09 -9.71
N VAL A 129 -15.79 7.34 -9.62
CA VAL A 129 -15.02 8.50 -10.10
C VAL A 129 -13.69 8.65 -9.35
N ALA A 130 -13.69 8.39 -8.04
CA ALA A 130 -12.47 8.38 -7.23
C ALA A 130 -11.45 7.32 -7.70
N PHE A 131 -11.91 6.29 -8.41
CA PHE A 131 -11.10 5.20 -8.93
C PHE A 131 -10.66 5.44 -10.38
N ASN A 132 -10.97 6.59 -10.98
CA ASN A 132 -10.50 6.91 -12.32
C ASN A 132 -8.96 6.88 -12.34
N CYS A 133 -8.37 6.07 -13.22
CA CYS A 133 -6.92 5.85 -13.25
C CYS A 133 -6.13 7.10 -13.63
N ASP A 134 -6.76 8.07 -14.29
CA ASP A 134 -6.17 9.38 -14.60
C ASP A 134 -5.87 10.19 -13.33
N ASN A 135 -6.56 9.93 -12.23
CA ASN A 135 -6.33 10.58 -10.94
C ASN A 135 -4.97 10.20 -10.33
N PHE A 136 -4.35 9.09 -10.77
CA PHE A 136 -3.10 8.59 -10.21
C PHE A 136 -1.91 8.97 -11.09
N SER A 137 -0.87 9.58 -10.50
CA SER A 137 0.30 10.01 -11.27
C SER A 137 1.12 8.82 -11.79
N PRO A 138 1.57 8.82 -13.07
CA PRO A 138 2.42 7.77 -13.61
C PRO A 138 3.88 7.88 -13.16
N ASN A 139 4.30 9.07 -12.71
CA ASN A 139 5.70 9.41 -12.43
C ASN A 139 5.96 9.74 -10.94
N GLY A 140 4.92 9.76 -10.11
CA GLY A 140 5.02 10.01 -8.67
C GLY A 140 5.32 8.75 -7.86
N LEU A 141 5.60 8.95 -6.57
CA LEU A 141 5.61 7.85 -5.60
C LEU A 141 4.20 7.23 -5.55
N CYS A 142 4.15 5.91 -5.61
CA CYS A 142 2.89 5.15 -5.61
C CYS A 142 3.09 3.74 -5.02
N ALA A 143 2.00 3.12 -4.59
CA ALA A 143 1.96 1.76 -4.08
C ALA A 143 1.39 0.79 -5.12
N GLY A 144 2.05 -0.36 -5.32
CA GLY A 144 1.63 -1.36 -6.29
C GLY A 144 2.47 -2.63 -6.22
N TYR A 145 2.25 -3.56 -7.15
CA TYR A 145 3.15 -4.71 -7.32
C TYR A 145 4.46 -4.27 -7.96
N HIS A 146 5.58 -4.87 -7.54
CA HIS A 146 6.85 -4.73 -8.25
C HIS A 146 6.69 -5.36 -9.65
N ASN A 147 7.31 -4.78 -10.69
CA ASN A 147 7.36 -5.34 -12.05
C ASN A 147 8.27 -6.59 -12.12
N ILE A 148 8.03 -7.57 -11.25
CA ILE A 148 8.51 -8.93 -11.39
C ILE A 148 7.22 -9.74 -11.40
N ASP A 149 7.03 -10.46 -12.50
CA ASP A 149 5.82 -11.20 -12.85
C ASP A 149 5.04 -11.77 -11.66
N LEU A 150 3.71 -11.84 -11.82
CA LEU A 150 2.74 -12.51 -10.93
C LEU A 150 3.02 -14.02 -10.70
N LYS A 151 4.24 -14.49 -10.92
CA LYS A 151 4.70 -15.85 -10.68
C LYS A 151 5.44 -16.02 -9.36
N GLU A 152 5.82 -14.95 -8.65
CA GLU A 152 6.53 -15.11 -7.38
C GLU A 152 5.87 -14.32 -6.25
N ARG A 153 5.32 -15.08 -5.31
CA ARG A 153 4.68 -14.61 -4.10
C ARG A 153 5.72 -13.94 -3.19
N SER A 154 5.30 -12.80 -2.63
CA SER A 154 5.84 -12.09 -1.46
C SER A 154 7.23 -11.43 -1.56
N GLN A 155 7.26 -10.09 -1.67
CA GLN A 155 7.91 -9.17 -0.72
C GLN A 155 7.63 -7.69 -1.07
N PRO A 156 7.34 -6.80 -0.10
CA PRO A 156 7.22 -5.37 -0.34
C PRO A 156 8.60 -4.70 -0.33
N ILE A 157 9.01 -4.07 -1.43
CA ILE A 157 10.21 -3.23 -1.50
C ILE A 157 9.83 -1.88 -2.12
N PHE A 158 10.08 -0.80 -1.37
CA PHE A 158 9.92 0.59 -1.80
C PHE A 158 10.83 0.90 -2.99
N HIS A 159 10.29 1.43 -4.08
CA HIS A 159 11.06 1.76 -5.28
C HIS A 159 11.54 3.23 -5.24
N ARG A 160 12.85 3.44 -5.03
CA ARG A 160 13.54 4.68 -5.43
C ARG A 160 14.31 4.35 -6.72
N LYS A 161 13.95 4.98 -7.84
CA LYS A 161 14.74 4.86 -9.08
C LYS A 161 16.11 5.50 -8.85
N THR A 162 17.18 4.70 -8.79
CA THR A 162 18.54 5.23 -8.89
C THR A 162 18.78 5.63 -10.35
N LEU A 163 19.32 6.84 -10.52
CA LEU A 163 19.70 7.40 -11.81
C LEU A 163 20.71 6.50 -12.54
N GLU A 164 20.39 6.25 -13.80
CA GLU A 164 21.24 6.13 -15.00
C GLU A 164 22.44 5.17 -15.03
N SER A 165 22.31 4.24 -15.98
CA SER A 165 23.33 3.44 -16.64
C SER A 165 24.36 4.30 -17.40
N HIS A 166 25.66 4.00 -17.26
CA HIS A 166 26.67 4.22 -18.30
C HIS A 166 27.53 2.95 -18.50
N PRO A 167 28.07 2.73 -19.71
CA PRO A 167 28.56 1.42 -20.14
C PRO A 167 30.03 1.20 -19.80
N GLY A 168 30.32 -0.02 -19.37
CA GLY A 168 31.68 -0.56 -19.26
C GLY A 168 32.20 -0.56 -17.83
N PHE A 169 32.30 -1.74 -17.22
CA PHE A 169 33.57 -2.24 -16.69
C PHE A 169 33.44 -3.65 -16.05
N TYR A 170 34.33 -4.54 -16.53
CA TYR A 170 34.88 -5.82 -16.03
C TYR A 170 34.01 -6.96 -15.41
N LYS A 171 34.07 -8.11 -16.12
CA LYS A 171 33.93 -9.51 -15.68
C LYS A 171 34.40 -9.78 -14.23
N ILE A 172 33.63 -10.59 -13.49
CA ILE A 172 34.11 -11.85 -12.86
C ILE A 172 32.98 -12.91 -12.96
N ARG A 173 33.30 -14.06 -13.57
CA ARG A 173 32.46 -15.27 -13.59
C ARG A 173 32.87 -16.16 -12.41
N PRO A 174 31.99 -16.53 -11.47
CA PRO A 174 32.25 -17.64 -10.59
C PRO A 174 31.90 -18.94 -11.31
N THR A 175 32.93 -19.69 -11.71
CA THR A 175 32.78 -21.11 -12.05
C THR A 175 32.81 -21.87 -10.73
N ILE A 176 31.67 -22.38 -10.27
CA ILE A 176 31.63 -23.43 -9.24
C ILE A 176 30.97 -24.65 -9.88
N GLY A 177 31.68 -25.77 -9.78
CA GLY A 177 31.59 -26.92 -10.66
C GLY A 177 30.27 -27.69 -10.62
N LEU A 178 29.99 -28.30 -11.75
CA LEU A 178 29.06 -29.41 -11.88
C LEU A 178 29.58 -30.58 -11.04
N GLN A 179 28.92 -30.88 -9.93
CA GLN A 179 28.99 -32.22 -9.35
C GLN A 179 27.73 -32.97 -9.80
N GLN A 180 27.91 -33.87 -10.76
CA GLN A 180 26.91 -34.86 -11.15
C GLN A 180 26.82 -35.99 -10.10
N PRO A 181 25.69 -36.73 -10.08
CA PRO A 181 25.14 -37.42 -8.91
C PRO A 181 25.80 -38.78 -8.61
N PRO A 182 25.74 -39.29 -7.36
CA PRO A 182 26.09 -40.68 -7.09
C PRO A 182 24.99 -41.62 -7.61
N THR A 183 25.39 -42.46 -8.57
CA THR A 183 24.73 -43.72 -8.93
C THR A 183 24.98 -44.76 -7.85
N SER A 184 23.92 -45.43 -7.37
CA SER A 184 23.89 -46.87 -7.03
C SER A 184 22.68 -47.22 -6.16
N THR A 185 21.74 -47.93 -6.80
CA THR A 185 21.17 -49.21 -6.35
C THR A 185 20.67 -49.32 -4.90
N THR A 186 19.34 -49.41 -4.72
CA THR A 186 18.65 -50.61 -4.19
C THR A 186 17.14 -50.39 -4.28
N ALA A 187 16.48 -51.25 -5.06
CA ALA A 187 15.03 -51.36 -5.11
C ALA A 187 14.49 -51.86 -3.77
N LYS A 188 13.47 -51.17 -3.23
CA LYS A 188 12.51 -51.78 -2.32
C LYS A 188 11.11 -51.48 -2.83
N ASN A 189 10.49 -52.54 -3.32
CA ASN A 189 9.12 -52.66 -3.78
C ASN A 189 8.15 -52.12 -2.71
N PHE A 190 7.23 -51.25 -3.14
CA PHE A 190 6.00 -50.99 -2.41
C PHE A 190 4.85 -51.51 -3.27
N ASN A 191 4.25 -52.62 -2.83
CA ASN A 191 3.10 -53.23 -3.46
C ASN A 191 1.88 -52.33 -3.27
N ILE A 192 1.20 -52.04 -4.38
CA ILE A 192 -0.16 -51.49 -4.42
C ILE A 192 -1.10 -52.72 -4.43
N PRO A 193 -2.06 -52.85 -3.52
CA PRO A 193 -3.16 -53.79 -3.73
C PRO A 193 -4.16 -53.19 -4.71
N GLU A 194 -4.44 -53.92 -5.78
CA GLU A 194 -5.61 -53.68 -6.63
C GLU A 194 -6.90 -53.90 -5.83
N GLY A 195 -7.91 -53.10 -6.15
CA GLY A 195 -9.13 -52.97 -5.36
C GLY A 195 -10.15 -54.11 -5.51
N SER A 196 -11.14 -54.04 -4.62
CA SER A 196 -12.53 -54.42 -4.87
C SER A 196 -13.45 -53.64 -3.93
#